data_AF-A0A1H4HJ52-F1
#
_entry.id   AF-A0A1H4HJ52-F1
#
_cell.length_a   1.000
_cell.length_b   1.000
_cell.length_c   1.000
_cell.angle_alpha   90.00
_cell.angle_beta   90.00
_cell.angle_gamma   90.00
#
_symmetry.space_group_name_H-M   'P 1'
#
loop_
_entity.id
_entity.type
_entity.pdbx_description
1 polymer ?
#
loop_
_entity_poly.entity_id
_entity_poly.type
_entity_poly.pdbx_seq_one_letter_code
_entity_poly.pdbx_strand_id
1 'polypeptide(L)'
;MTEPTLPKDEYAALHDEATACMAELASLERGCIVSAAIVFAWVATNSQSLVGFSGLVWAVPVAIAVLGSLKALAVGRHISALGRSLKELEVQVQGDGDRGARQFGRRWRARRWASAAAWLLFIGLTVIGSTLGYLQFRTECPGPLVNACGKDDGGDDNDQQEPSLKPGSLPSGTRWLAG
;
A
#
# COMPACT_ATOMS: atom_id res chain seq x y z
N MET A 1 16.17 17.12 52.25
CA MET A 1 14.90 17.32 51.54
C MET A 1 15.19 17.29 50.04
N THR A 2 15.44 16.10 49.53
CA THR A 2 15.56 15.74 48.11
C THR A 2 14.22 15.08 47.73
N GLU A 3 13.60 15.24 46.58
CA GLU A 3 13.55 16.28 45.57
C GLU A 3 12.32 15.84 44.73
N PRO A 4 11.30 16.67 44.47
CA PRO A 4 10.15 16.30 43.64
C PRO A 4 10.47 16.28 42.13
N THR A 5 11.73 16.05 41.75
CA THR A 5 12.24 16.06 40.36
C THR A 5 12.07 14.73 39.64
N LEU A 6 12.25 13.62 40.38
CA LEU A 6 12.09 12.25 39.86
C LEU A 6 10.77 11.99 39.10
N PRO A 7 9.59 12.40 39.62
CA PRO A 7 8.32 12.19 38.90
C PRO A 7 8.14 13.11 37.68
N LYS A 8 8.85 14.24 37.61
CA LYS A 8 8.83 15.13 36.44
C LYS A 8 9.68 14.58 35.30
N ASP A 9 10.82 14.00 35.62
CA ASP A 9 11.73 13.41 34.64
C ASP A 9 11.12 12.16 34.00
N GLU A 10 10.46 11.30 34.80
CA GLU A 10 9.70 10.16 34.28
C GLU A 10 8.53 10.59 33.38
N TYR A 11 7.82 11.65 33.76
CA TYR A 11 6.74 12.20 32.93
C TYR A 11 7.27 12.71 31.59
N ALA A 12 8.39 13.44 31.59
CA ALA A 12 9.01 13.93 30.37
C ALA A 12 9.47 12.78 29.46
N ALA A 13 10.08 11.74 30.03
CA ALA A 13 10.51 10.56 29.30
C ALA A 13 9.33 9.81 28.65
N LEU A 14 8.24 9.56 29.39
CA LEU A 14 7.04 8.92 28.84
C LEU A 14 6.35 9.77 27.77
N HIS A 15 6.36 11.10 27.95
CA HIS A 15 5.80 12.01 26.96
C HIS A 15 6.62 11.97 25.65
N ASP A 16 7.94 12.00 25.73
CA ASP A 16 8.81 11.90 24.56
C ASP A 16 8.63 10.56 23.84
N GLU A 17 8.54 9.44 24.56
CA GLU A 17 8.26 8.13 23.98
C GLU A 17 6.91 8.10 23.25
N ALA A 18 5.87 8.70 23.84
CA ALA A 18 4.57 8.81 23.20
C ALA A 18 4.60 9.66 21.93
N THR A 19 5.38 10.76 21.91
CA THR A 19 5.53 11.60 20.70
C THR A 19 6.33 10.91 19.60
N ALA A 20 7.39 10.18 19.95
CA ALA A 20 8.16 9.38 19.01
C ALA A 20 7.28 8.31 18.35
N CYS A 21 6.48 7.60 19.15
CA CYS A 21 5.55 6.59 18.66
C CYS A 21 4.48 7.18 17.72
N MET A 22 4.01 8.40 17.98
CA MET A 22 3.10 9.13 17.08
C MET A 22 3.77 9.53 15.76
N ALA A 23 5.04 9.93 15.79
CA ALA A 23 5.79 10.25 14.58
C ALA A 23 6.01 9.02 13.69
N GLU A 24 6.31 7.87 14.29
CA GLU A 24 6.39 6.58 13.60
C GLU A 24 5.05 6.15 13.00
N LEU A 25 3.95 6.38 13.71
CA LEU A 25 2.62 6.08 13.19
C LEU A 25 2.33 6.91 11.94
N ALA A 26 2.65 8.20 11.96
CA ALA A 26 2.42 9.10 10.82
C ALA A 26 3.28 8.74 9.60
N SER A 27 4.52 8.27 9.81
CA SER A 27 5.37 7.81 8.71
C SER A 27 4.85 6.49 8.11
N LEU A 28 4.37 5.57 8.94
CA LEU A 28 3.73 4.32 8.49
C LEU A 28 2.43 4.58 7.72
N GLU A 29 1.58 5.48 8.19
CA GLU A 29 0.35 5.86 7.49
C GLU A 29 0.64 6.39 6.09
N ARG A 30 1.61 7.31 5.96
CA ARG A 30 2.04 7.83 4.66
C ARG A 30 2.64 6.74 3.77
N GLY A 31 3.51 5.90 4.32
CA GLY A 31 4.13 4.79 3.59
C GLY A 31 3.08 3.80 3.07
N CYS A 32 2.07 3.48 3.87
CA CYS A 32 0.98 2.59 3.47
C CYS A 32 0.16 3.20 2.32
N ILE A 33 -0.22 4.48 2.41
CA ILE A 33 -0.99 5.15 1.35
C ILE A 33 -0.20 5.21 0.04
N VAL A 34 1.09 5.58 0.11
CA VAL A 34 1.97 5.66 -1.06
C VAL A 34 2.15 4.27 -1.69
N SER A 35 2.40 3.24 -0.89
CA SER A 35 2.53 1.87 -1.38
C SER A 35 1.26 1.38 -2.05
N ALA A 36 0.09 1.63 -1.46
CA ALA A 36 -1.19 1.26 -2.05
C ALA A 36 -1.45 1.98 -3.37
N ALA A 37 -1.11 3.28 -3.45
CA ALA A 37 -1.24 4.06 -4.68
C ALA A 37 -0.33 3.53 -5.80
N ILE A 38 0.92 3.19 -5.48
CA ILE A 38 1.87 2.60 -6.43
C ILE A 38 1.34 1.24 -6.93
N VAL A 39 0.87 0.38 -6.03
CA VAL A 39 0.31 -0.92 -6.42
C VAL A 39 -0.94 -0.73 -7.28
N PHE A 40 -1.85 0.18 -6.92
CA PHE A 40 -3.01 0.50 -7.77
C PHE A 40 -2.61 0.98 -9.15
N ALA A 41 -1.64 1.90 -9.25
CA ALA A 41 -1.15 2.40 -10.54
C ALA A 41 -0.49 1.28 -11.38
N TRP A 42 0.25 0.38 -10.72
CA TRP A 42 0.87 -0.76 -11.38
C TRP A 42 -0.18 -1.77 -11.88
N VAL A 43 -1.18 -2.09 -11.05
CA VAL A 43 -2.29 -2.98 -11.42
C VAL A 43 -3.09 -2.39 -12.57
N ALA A 44 -3.37 -1.08 -12.54
CA ALA A 44 -4.11 -0.41 -13.61
C ALA A 44 -3.37 -0.44 -14.96
N THR A 45 -2.02 -0.45 -14.95
CA THR A 45 -1.20 -0.46 -16.18
C THR A 45 -0.88 -1.87 -16.69
N ASN A 46 -0.82 -2.87 -15.80
CA ASN A 46 -0.40 -4.24 -16.14
C ASN A 46 -1.54 -5.27 -16.06
N SER A 47 -2.78 -4.85 -15.84
CA SER A 47 -3.94 -5.77 -15.71
C SER A 47 -4.16 -6.66 -16.94
N GLN A 48 -3.76 -6.19 -18.13
CA GLN A 48 -3.94 -6.91 -19.40
C GLN A 48 -2.94 -8.06 -19.60
N SER A 49 -1.75 -8.01 -18.98
CA SER A 49 -0.72 -9.05 -19.17
C SER A 49 -0.85 -10.23 -18.21
N LEU A 50 -1.71 -10.13 -17.19
CA LEU A 50 -1.93 -11.19 -16.19
C LEU A 50 -3.17 -12.03 -16.53
N VAL A 51 -3.06 -12.83 -17.60
CA VAL A 51 -4.09 -13.81 -17.97
C VAL A 51 -4.12 -14.94 -16.93
N GLY A 52 -5.29 -15.19 -16.32
CA GLY A 52 -5.53 -16.29 -15.36
C GLY A 52 -5.53 -15.90 -13.87
N PHE A 53 -4.74 -14.90 -13.45
CA PHE A 53 -4.67 -14.45 -12.04
C PHE A 53 -5.24 -13.06 -11.78
N SER A 54 -5.84 -12.41 -12.78
CA SER A 54 -6.35 -11.03 -12.72
C SER A 54 -7.19 -10.74 -11.46
N GLY A 55 -8.08 -11.64 -11.02
CA GLY A 55 -8.89 -11.43 -9.81
C GLY A 55 -8.11 -11.34 -8.50
N LEU A 56 -6.99 -12.06 -8.37
CA LEU A 56 -6.15 -12.08 -7.17
C LEU A 56 -5.27 -10.83 -7.06
N VAL A 57 -4.89 -10.24 -8.19
CA VAL A 57 -4.08 -9.02 -8.28
C VAL A 57 -4.81 -7.83 -7.65
N TRP A 58 -6.14 -7.76 -7.82
CA TRP A 58 -6.97 -6.73 -7.19
C TRP A 58 -7.13 -6.89 -5.67
N ALA A 59 -6.80 -8.06 -5.11
CA ALA A 59 -6.79 -8.26 -3.67
C ALA A 59 -5.52 -7.68 -3.00
N VAL A 60 -4.45 -7.42 -3.75
CA VAL A 60 -3.16 -6.98 -3.21
C VAL A 60 -3.27 -5.60 -2.51
N PRO A 61 -3.89 -4.57 -3.09
CA PRO A 61 -4.08 -3.29 -2.39
C PRO A 61 -4.93 -3.43 -1.12
N VAL A 62 -5.92 -4.32 -1.13
CA VAL A 62 -6.77 -4.62 0.03
C VAL A 62 -5.94 -5.27 1.14
N ALA A 63 -5.07 -6.23 0.81
CA ALA A 63 -4.18 -6.86 1.77
C ALA A 63 -3.22 -5.85 2.42
N ILE A 64 -2.67 -4.90 1.65
CA ILE A 64 -1.82 -3.82 2.16
C ILE A 64 -2.62 -2.95 3.14
N ALA A 65 -3.84 -2.55 2.77
CA ALA A 65 -4.70 -1.75 3.65
C ALA A 65 -5.04 -2.48 4.97
N VAL A 66 -5.35 -3.77 4.90
CA VAL A 66 -5.63 -4.59 6.09
C VAL A 66 -4.39 -4.71 6.98
N LEU A 67 -3.23 -5.05 6.42
CA LEU A 67 -1.98 -5.17 7.20
C LEU A 67 -1.56 -3.84 7.84
N GLY A 68 -1.69 -2.74 7.09
CA GLY A 68 -1.46 -1.39 7.61
C GLY A 68 -2.38 -1.07 8.79
N SER A 69 -3.67 -1.38 8.67
CA SER A 69 -4.65 -1.15 9.74
C SER A 69 -4.36 -1.99 10.98
N LEU A 70 -3.92 -3.25 10.81
CA LEU A 70 -3.57 -4.14 11.92
C LEU A 70 -2.37 -3.59 12.71
N LYS A 71 -1.34 -3.11 11.99
CA LYS A 71 -0.15 -2.52 12.60
C LYS A 71 -0.49 -1.22 13.33
N ALA A 72 -1.32 -0.35 12.73
CA ALA A 72 -1.80 0.87 13.37
C ALA A 72 -2.60 0.57 14.66
N LEU A 73 -3.43 -0.48 14.67
CA LEU A 73 -4.15 -0.92 15.86
C LEU A 73 -3.22 -1.45 16.97
N ALA A 74 -2.19 -2.22 16.60
CA ALA A 74 -1.21 -2.73 17.56
C ALA A 74 -0.46 -1.58 18.25
N VAL A 75 0.02 -0.60 17.48
CA VAL A 75 0.67 0.60 18.01
C VAL A 75 -0.31 1.41 18.85
N GLY A 76 -1.55 1.62 18.37
CA GLY A 76 -2.58 2.34 19.11
C GLY A 76 -2.93 1.69 20.46
N ARG A 77 -2.84 0.36 20.59
CA ARG A 77 -2.97 -0.35 21.87
C ARG A 77 -1.80 -0.06 22.81
N HIS A 78 -0.57 -0.06 22.29
CA HIS A 78 0.63 0.25 23.06
C HIS A 78 0.56 1.66 23.65
N ILE A 79 0.24 2.67 22.81
CA ILE A 79 0.13 4.06 23.30
C ILE A 79 -1.07 4.22 24.25
N SER A 80 -2.15 3.44 24.06
CA SER A 80 -3.26 3.44 25.01
C SER A 80 -2.86 2.88 26.39
N ALA A 81 -1.94 1.92 26.45
CA ALA A 81 -1.42 1.39 27.70
C ALA A 81 -0.53 2.44 28.39
N LEU A 82 0.40 3.05 27.66
CA LEU A 82 1.23 4.16 28.14
C LEU A 82 0.39 5.33 28.68
N GLY A 83 -0.68 5.70 27.95
CA GLY A 83 -1.59 6.76 28.38
C GLY A 83 -2.36 6.44 29.67
N ARG A 84 -2.54 5.16 30.04
CA ARG A 84 -3.10 4.79 31.36
C ARG A 84 -2.08 4.96 32.46
N SER A 85 -0.84 4.51 32.23
CA SER A 85 0.26 4.70 33.18
C SER A 85 0.52 6.18 33.45
N LEU A 86 0.49 7.01 32.40
CA LEU A 86 0.62 8.46 32.53
C LEU A 86 -0.50 9.07 33.38
N LYS A 87 -1.73 8.56 33.23
CA LYS A 87 -2.89 9.01 34.01
C LYS A 87 -2.77 8.65 35.48
N GLU A 88 -2.21 7.48 35.80
CA GLU A 88 -1.96 7.06 37.19
C GLU A 88 -0.90 7.93 37.86
N LEU A 89 0.16 8.28 37.12
CA LEU A 89 1.19 9.25 37.56
C LEU A 89 0.61 10.66 37.74
N GLU A 90 -0.24 11.11 36.82
CA GLU A 90 -0.94 12.41 36.96
C GLU A 90 -1.78 12.45 38.24
N VAL A 91 -2.55 11.40 38.55
CA VAL A 91 -3.36 11.35 39.79
C VAL A 91 -2.50 11.44 41.05
N GLN A 92 -1.26 10.93 41.04
CA GLN A 92 -0.35 11.02 42.18
C GLN A 92 0.32 12.40 42.32
N VAL A 93 0.53 13.12 41.20
CA VAL A 93 1.18 14.43 41.19
C VAL A 93 0.17 15.59 41.39
N GLN A 94 -1.12 15.37 41.08
CA GLN A 94 -2.13 16.42 40.97
C GLN A 94 -2.81 16.75 42.30
N GLY A 95 -2.05 17.44 43.15
CA GLY A 95 -2.57 18.25 44.26
C GLY A 95 -3.03 19.66 43.85
N ASP A 96 -2.75 20.12 42.63
CA ASP A 96 -3.05 21.50 42.23
C ASP A 96 -3.14 21.65 40.69
N GLY A 97 -4.26 22.13 40.14
CA GLY A 97 -4.36 22.57 38.72
C GLY A 97 -5.07 21.64 37.72
N ASP A 98 -6.40 21.61 37.77
CA ASP A 98 -7.30 20.60 37.18
C ASP A 98 -7.83 20.91 35.75
N ARG A 99 -7.14 21.74 34.95
CA ARG A 99 -7.63 22.16 33.60
C ARG A 99 -6.91 21.52 32.41
N GLY A 100 -5.60 21.29 32.50
CA GLY A 100 -4.80 20.76 31.38
C GLY A 100 -5.11 19.29 31.04
N ALA A 101 -5.20 18.44 32.07
CA ALA A 101 -5.39 16.99 31.91
C ALA A 101 -6.74 16.62 31.26
N ARG A 102 -7.82 17.34 31.62
CA ARG A 102 -9.16 17.13 31.04
C ARG A 102 -9.21 17.47 29.55
N GLN A 103 -8.43 18.47 29.13
CA GLN A 103 -8.38 18.92 27.74
C GLN A 103 -7.56 17.96 26.87
N PHE A 104 -6.45 17.43 27.41
CA PHE A 104 -5.64 16.40 26.76
C PHE A 104 -6.44 15.12 26.50
N GLY A 105 -7.15 14.60 27.52
CA GLY A 105 -7.95 13.37 27.38
C GLY A 105 -9.07 13.47 26.32
N ARG A 106 -9.71 14.64 26.18
CA ARG A 106 -10.73 14.87 25.13
C ARG A 106 -10.13 14.91 23.74
N ARG A 107 -9.02 15.63 23.56
CA ARG A 107 -8.32 15.76 22.27
C ARG A 107 -7.81 14.40 21.78
N TRP A 108 -7.35 13.57 22.71
CA TRP A 108 -6.90 12.21 22.45
C TRP A 108 -8.03 11.28 22.00
N ARG A 109 -9.18 11.29 22.67
CA ARG A 109 -10.35 10.49 22.23
C ARG A 109 -10.81 10.89 20.83
N ALA A 110 -10.96 12.19 20.57
CA ALA A 110 -11.40 12.67 19.25
C ALA A 110 -10.45 12.21 18.12
N ARG A 111 -9.12 12.28 18.35
CA ARG A 111 -8.13 11.79 17.39
C ARG A 111 -8.21 10.29 17.13
N ARG A 112 -8.52 9.48 18.15
CA ARG A 112 -8.69 8.03 18.01
C ARG A 112 -9.86 7.66 17.09
N TRP A 113 -11.00 8.33 17.23
CA TRP A 113 -12.15 8.12 16.37
C TRP A 113 -11.89 8.59 14.94
N ALA A 114 -11.20 9.73 14.78
CA ALA A 114 -10.80 10.23 13.46
C ALA A 114 -9.85 9.27 12.73
N SER A 115 -8.84 8.72 13.42
CA SER A 115 -7.91 7.74 12.84
C SER A 115 -8.63 6.42 12.50
N ALA A 116 -9.50 5.92 13.38
CA ALA A 116 -10.30 4.74 13.08
C ALA A 116 -11.22 4.96 11.87
N ALA A 117 -11.88 6.11 11.78
CA ALA A 117 -12.71 6.47 10.63
C ALA A 117 -11.89 6.59 9.34
N ALA A 118 -10.69 7.18 9.40
CA ALA A 118 -9.79 7.29 8.25
C ALA A 118 -9.35 5.91 7.74
N TRP A 119 -9.01 4.97 8.63
CA TRP A 119 -8.68 3.60 8.25
C TRP A 119 -9.88 2.85 7.67
N LEU A 120 -11.07 3.00 8.26
CA LEU A 120 -12.30 2.41 7.71
C LEU A 120 -12.62 2.98 6.32
N LEU A 121 -12.45 4.29 6.13
CA LEU A 121 -12.65 4.94 4.84
C LEU A 121 -11.61 4.44 3.82
N PHE A 122 -10.35 4.30 4.21
CA PHE A 122 -9.29 3.77 3.36
C PHE A 122 -9.57 2.32 2.94
N ILE A 123 -9.96 1.45 3.88
CA ILE A 123 -10.39 0.07 3.57
C ILE A 123 -11.61 0.09 2.64
N GLY A 124 -12.62 0.91 2.93
CA GLY A 124 -13.79 1.05 2.08
C GLY A 124 -13.44 1.47 0.65
N LEU A 125 -12.57 2.47 0.50
CA LEU A 125 -12.16 3.02 -0.79
C LEU A 125 -11.30 2.04 -1.59
N THR A 126 -10.42 1.28 -0.92
CA THR A 126 -9.64 0.21 -1.57
C THR A 126 -10.53 -0.96 -2.02
N VAL A 127 -11.54 -1.33 -1.22
CA VAL A 127 -12.54 -2.35 -1.62
C VAL A 127 -13.36 -1.85 -2.81
N ILE A 128 -13.89 -0.63 -2.76
CA ILE A 128 -14.68 -0.04 -3.87
C ILE A 128 -13.84 0.05 -5.14
N GLY A 129 -12.60 0.52 -5.05
CA GLY A 129 -11.70 0.58 -6.21
C GLY A 129 -11.44 -0.80 -6.81
N SER A 130 -11.25 -1.81 -5.97
CA SER A 130 -11.02 -3.19 -6.40
C SER A 130 -12.26 -3.83 -7.03
N THR A 131 -13.46 -3.56 -6.49
CA THR A 131 -14.71 -4.07 -7.08
C THR A 131 -15.04 -3.39 -8.39
N LEU A 132 -14.83 -2.08 -8.51
CA LEU A 132 -15.02 -1.35 -9.78
C LEU A 132 -14.06 -1.85 -10.87
N GLY A 133 -12.77 -2.01 -10.54
CA GLY A 133 -11.78 -2.56 -11.47
C GLY A 133 -12.11 -3.98 -11.93
N TYR A 134 -12.57 -4.82 -11.00
CA TYR A 134 -13.02 -6.18 -11.32
C TYR A 134 -14.28 -6.20 -12.21
N LEU A 135 -15.25 -5.31 -11.94
CA LEU A 135 -16.46 -5.20 -12.76
C LEU A 135 -16.15 -4.71 -14.17
N GLN A 136 -15.26 -3.72 -14.31
CA GLN A 136 -14.82 -3.22 -15.61
C GLN A 136 -14.13 -4.34 -16.43
N PHE A 137 -13.23 -5.09 -15.79
CA PHE A 137 -12.59 -6.24 -16.44
C PHE A 137 -13.62 -7.28 -16.90
N ARG A 138 -14.65 -7.54 -16.10
CA ARG A 138 -15.75 -8.45 -16.48
C ARG A 138 -16.59 -7.95 -17.65
N THR A 139 -16.80 -6.64 -17.77
CA THR A 139 -17.54 -6.07 -18.91
C THR A 139 -16.73 -6.12 -20.20
N GLU A 140 -15.40 -5.99 -20.12
CA GLU A 140 -14.51 -6.02 -21.28
C GLU A 140 -14.23 -7.45 -21.78
N CYS A 141 -14.23 -8.46 -20.91
CA CYS A 141 -14.03 -9.88 -21.27
C CYS A 141 -15.21 -10.76 -20.80
N PRO A 142 -16.40 -10.73 -21.45
CA PRO A 142 -17.54 -11.56 -21.08
C PRO A 142 -17.33 -13.02 -21.52
N GLY A 143 -16.64 -13.82 -20.71
CA GLY A 143 -16.46 -15.25 -20.98
C GLY A 143 -15.90 -16.02 -19.77
N PRO A 144 -16.12 -17.34 -19.67
CA PRO A 144 -15.54 -18.18 -18.63
C PRO A 144 -14.02 -18.29 -18.80
N LEU A 145 -13.30 -17.34 -18.21
CA LEU A 145 -11.94 -17.35 -17.63
C LEU A 145 -10.75 -18.06 -18.30
N VAL A 146 -10.83 -18.65 -19.49
CA VAL A 146 -9.67 -19.38 -20.04
C VAL A 146 -9.03 -18.68 -21.24
N ASN A 147 -9.78 -18.13 -22.21
CA ASN A 147 -9.16 -17.70 -23.49
C ASN A 147 -9.63 -16.36 -24.08
N ALA A 148 -10.50 -15.57 -23.42
CA ALA A 148 -11.22 -14.49 -24.13
C ALA A 148 -10.43 -13.18 -24.35
N CYS A 149 -9.32 -12.98 -23.65
CA CYS A 149 -8.48 -11.78 -23.80
C CYS A 149 -7.02 -12.14 -24.12
N GLY A 150 -6.82 -13.36 -24.64
CA GLY A 150 -5.63 -13.67 -25.43
C GLY A 150 -5.66 -12.75 -26.63
N LYS A 151 -4.80 -11.73 -26.60
CA LYS A 151 -4.44 -10.98 -27.78
C LYS A 151 -3.97 -12.04 -28.77
N ASP A 152 -4.75 -12.29 -29.82
CA ASP A 152 -4.22 -12.89 -31.03
C ASP A 152 -3.20 -11.87 -31.53
N ASP A 153 -1.99 -11.91 -30.96
CA ASP A 153 -0.81 -11.43 -31.65
C ASP A 153 -0.74 -12.31 -32.88
N GLY A 154 -1.37 -11.85 -33.96
CA GLY A 154 -1.22 -12.37 -35.30
C GLY A 154 0.24 -12.21 -35.74
N GLY A 155 1.12 -12.98 -35.10
CA GLY A 155 2.31 -13.51 -35.70
C GLY A 155 1.89 -14.77 -36.44
N ASP A 156 1.24 -14.59 -37.59
CA ASP A 156 1.42 -15.56 -38.66
C ASP A 156 2.62 -15.07 -39.47
N ASP A 157 3.75 -15.67 -39.12
CA ASP A 157 4.92 -15.80 -39.95
C ASP A 157 4.55 -16.30 -41.34
N ASN A 158 5.30 -15.82 -42.34
CA ASN A 158 5.77 -16.58 -43.49
C ASN A 158 4.85 -17.69 -44.05
N ASP A 159 4.13 -17.37 -45.13
CA ASP A 159 3.86 -18.37 -46.16
C ASP A 159 4.15 -17.83 -47.57
N GLN A 160 5.26 -18.34 -48.11
CA GLN A 160 5.45 -18.77 -49.50
C GLN A 160 5.44 -17.70 -50.60
N GLN A 161 6.58 -17.03 -50.76
CA GLN A 161 7.04 -16.60 -52.08
C GLN A 161 7.64 -17.81 -52.81
N GLU A 162 6.96 -18.26 -53.87
CA GLU A 162 7.36 -19.37 -54.75
C GLU A 162 8.83 -19.29 -55.20
N PRO A 163 9.62 -20.38 -55.06
CA PRO A 163 10.84 -20.55 -55.83
C PRO A 163 10.51 -21.15 -57.20
N SER A 164 10.24 -20.28 -58.20
CA SER A 164 10.16 -20.70 -59.59
C SER A 164 11.56 -21.01 -60.13
N LEU A 165 11.82 -22.29 -60.42
CA LEU A 165 13.10 -22.81 -60.88
C LEU A 165 13.38 -22.49 -62.37
N LYS A 166 14.51 -21.79 -62.59
CA LYS A 166 15.55 -21.97 -63.67
C LYS A 166 15.18 -21.68 -65.14
N PRO A 167 16.16 -21.51 -66.08
CA PRO A 167 17.64 -21.58 -65.96
C PRO A 167 18.44 -20.45 -66.66
N GLY A 168 19.73 -20.32 -66.30
CA GLY A 168 20.79 -20.02 -67.27
C GLY A 168 21.51 -18.68 -67.17
N SER A 169 22.75 -18.67 -66.66
CA SER A 169 23.96 -18.28 -67.40
C SER A 169 25.14 -17.97 -66.44
N LEU A 170 26.10 -18.91 -66.49
CA LEU A 170 27.56 -18.83 -66.37
C LEU A 170 28.28 -17.98 -65.29
N PRO A 171 29.42 -18.49 -64.79
CA PRO A 171 30.23 -17.88 -63.75
C PRO A 171 31.28 -16.94 -64.35
N SER A 172 31.60 -15.83 -63.68
CA SER A 172 32.84 -15.11 -63.99
C SER A 172 33.30 -14.22 -62.83
N GLY A 173 34.56 -14.42 -62.43
CA GLY A 173 35.40 -13.40 -61.78
C GLY A 173 35.34 -13.37 -60.26
N THR A 174 36.18 -14.10 -59.51
CA THR A 174 37.48 -13.62 -59.00
C THR A 174 37.59 -12.10 -58.80
N ARG A 175 37.75 -11.61 -57.56
CA ARG A 175 39.03 -11.08 -57.02
C ARG A 175 38.85 -10.37 -55.65
N TRP A 176 39.70 -10.74 -54.65
CA TRP A 176 40.58 -9.87 -53.81
C TRP A 176 40.00 -8.53 -53.29
N LEU A 177 40.08 -8.05 -52.03
CA LEU A 177 41.08 -7.98 -50.93
C LEU A 177 40.31 -7.47 -49.68
N ALA A 178 40.56 -7.94 -48.45
CA ALA A 178 41.58 -7.50 -47.49
C ALA A 178 41.49 -6.03 -47.07
N GLY A 179 41.57 -5.79 -45.75
CA GLY A 179 41.88 -4.48 -45.15
C GLY A 179 40.93 -4.11 -44.05
#